data_AF-A0AAD4N6L6-F1
#
_entry.id   AF-A0AAD4N6L6-F1
#
_cell.length_a   1.000
_cell.length_b   1.000
_cell.length_c   1.000
_cell.angle_alpha   90.00
_cell.angle_beta   90.00
_cell.angle_gamma   90.00
#
_symmetry.space_group_name_H-M   'P 1'
#
loop_
_entity.id
_entity.type
_entity.pdbx_description
1 polymer ?
#
loop_
_entity_poly.entity_id
_entity_poly.type
_entity_poly.pdbx_seq_one_letter_code
_entity_poly.pdbx_strand_id
1 'polypeptide(L)'
;MSNPSTSDTTTCAKSLKALKKNLHILLNSAEKDNSSEFNLKIQKLKASLDHLRENVQSIGDIGRTLEQQQQKIDDLQRQIEIKNNFIRKFKEDLESSDPVPESMET
;
A
#
# COMPACT_ATOMS: atom_id res chain seq x y z
N MET A 1 -12.98 6.42 1.93
CA MET A 1 -11.87 5.89 1.10
C MET A 1 -10.85 5.29 2.05
N SER A 2 -10.71 3.97 2.08
CA SER A 2 -9.79 3.28 2.98
C SER A 2 -8.39 3.27 2.37
N ASN A 3 -7.37 3.62 3.14
CA ASN A 3 -5.97 3.56 2.69
C ASN A 3 -5.61 2.10 2.36
N PRO A 4 -5.18 1.77 1.12
CA PRO A 4 -4.82 0.40 0.75
C PRO A 4 -3.58 -0.12 1.50
N SER A 5 -2.69 0.78 1.95
CA SER A 5 -1.47 0.41 2.68
C SER A 5 -1.73 -0.28 4.03
N THR A 6 -2.85 0.02 4.70
CA THR A 6 -3.16 -0.60 6.00
C THR A 6 -3.89 -1.93 5.84
N SER A 7 -4.70 -2.13 4.77
CA SER A 7 -5.40 -3.40 4.55
C SER A 7 -4.47 -4.53 4.13
N ASP A 8 -3.48 -4.22 3.29
CA ASP A 8 -2.61 -5.23 2.68
C ASP A 8 -1.58 -5.74 3.70
N THR A 9 -1.02 -4.82 4.49
CA THR A 9 -0.13 -5.13 5.61
C THR A 9 -0.83 -5.98 6.69
N THR A 10 -2.11 -5.66 6.95
CA THR A 10 -2.95 -6.43 7.90
C THR A 10 -3.25 -7.84 7.37
N THR A 11 -3.38 -8.01 6.05
CA THR A 11 -3.65 -9.30 5.41
C THR A 11 -2.41 -10.19 5.39
N CYS A 12 -1.24 -9.65 5.06
CA CYS A 12 0.04 -10.36 5.18
C CYS A 12 0.33 -10.84 6.60
N ALA A 13 0.10 -9.99 7.61
CA ALA A 13 0.30 -10.34 9.01
C ALA A 13 -0.59 -11.52 9.45
N LYS A 14 -1.85 -11.58 8.97
CA LYS A 14 -2.77 -12.70 9.22
C LYS A 14 -2.27 -14.00 8.60
N SER A 15 -1.82 -13.96 7.34
CA SER A 15 -1.27 -15.15 6.66
C SER A 15 0.01 -15.66 7.32
N LEU A 16 0.89 -14.75 7.77
CA LEU A 16 2.10 -15.10 8.50
C LEU A 16 1.76 -15.79 9.84
N LYS A 17 0.75 -15.28 10.57
CA LYS A 17 0.26 -15.89 11.81
C LYS A 17 -0.32 -17.28 11.58
N ALA A 18 -1.07 -17.47 10.50
CA ALA A 18 -1.60 -18.77 10.11
C ALA A 18 -0.48 -19.77 9.77
N LEU A 19 0.53 -19.34 9.00
CA LEU A 19 1.70 -20.15 8.66
C LEU A 19 2.46 -20.59 9.91
N LYS A 20 2.72 -19.66 10.84
CA LYS A 20 3.36 -19.95 12.13
C LYS A 20 2.59 -20.99 12.92
N LYS A 21 1.25 -20.86 12.99
CA LYS A 21 0.38 -21.83 13.68
C LYS A 21 0.48 -23.21 13.03
N ASN A 22 0.43 -23.29 11.70
CA ASN A 22 0.49 -24.56 10.98
C ASN A 22 1.87 -25.23 11.11
N LEU A 23 2.96 -24.47 11.09
CA LEU A 23 4.31 -24.96 11.41
C LEU A 23 4.38 -25.56 12.81
N HIS A 24 3.85 -24.84 13.80
CA HIS A 24 3.87 -25.30 15.19
C HIS A 24 3.05 -26.59 15.38
N ILE A 25 1.88 -26.68 14.74
CA ILE A 25 1.07 -27.90 14.74
C ILE A 25 1.85 -29.05 14.12
N LEU A 26 2.46 -28.86 12.95
CA LEU A 26 3.24 -29.89 12.25
C LEU A 26 4.42 -30.38 13.11
N LEU A 27 5.19 -29.46 13.70
CA LEU A 27 6.34 -29.78 14.54
C LEU A 27 5.94 -30.65 15.75
N ASN A 28 4.83 -30.29 16.42
CA ASN A 28 4.35 -30.99 17.61
C ASN A 28 3.63 -32.32 17.32
N SER A 29 3.40 -32.63 16.04
CA SER A 29 2.66 -33.82 15.62
C SER A 29 3.42 -34.76 14.70
N ALA A 30 4.64 -34.38 14.30
CA ALA A 30 5.50 -35.17 13.42
C ALA A 30 5.77 -36.61 13.91
N GLU A 31 5.77 -36.83 15.23
CA GLU A 31 6.01 -38.15 15.83
C GLU A 31 4.72 -38.87 16.27
N LYS A 32 3.56 -38.20 16.22
CA LYS A 32 2.28 -38.72 16.75
C LYS A 32 1.27 -39.08 15.66
N ASP A 33 1.39 -38.46 14.50
CA ASP A 33 0.45 -38.65 13.40
C ASP A 33 0.78 -39.90 12.58
N ASN A 34 -0.26 -40.51 12.00
CA ASN A 34 -0.07 -41.43 10.90
C ASN A 34 0.32 -40.66 9.60
N SER A 35 0.88 -41.38 8.62
CA SER A 35 1.37 -40.78 7.38
C SER A 35 0.32 -39.98 6.60
N SER A 36 -0.97 -40.32 6.73
CA SER A 36 -2.07 -39.60 6.06
C SER A 36 -2.32 -38.23 6.70
N GLU A 37 -2.43 -38.19 8.03
CA GLU A 37 -2.61 -36.95 8.80
C GLU A 37 -1.43 -36.00 8.65
N PHE A 38 -0.21 -36.55 8.69
CA PHE A 38 1.02 -35.80 8.47
C PHE A 38 1.04 -35.17 7.08
N ASN A 39 0.71 -35.94 6.03
CA ASN A 39 0.62 -35.43 4.67
C ASN A 39 -0.43 -34.31 4.54
N LEU A 40 -1.59 -34.45 5.19
CA LEU A 40 -2.64 -33.45 5.14
C LEU A 40 -2.22 -32.12 5.81
N LYS A 41 -1.41 -32.20 6.88
CA LYS A 41 -0.81 -31.02 7.52
C LYS A 41 0.27 -30.38 6.65
N ILE A 42 1.09 -31.16 5.95
CA ILE A 42 2.05 -30.64 4.95
C ILE A 42 1.33 -29.90 3.83
N GLN A 43 0.22 -30.44 3.31
CA GLN A 43 -0.56 -29.76 2.28
C GLN A 43 -1.16 -28.44 2.77
N LYS A 44 -1.70 -28.41 4.00
CA LYS A 44 -2.17 -27.17 4.64
C LYS A 44 -1.06 -26.13 4.81
N LEU A 45 0.15 -26.58 5.14
CA LEU A 45 1.31 -25.71 5.26
C LEU A 45 1.69 -25.10 3.90
N LYS A 46 1.74 -25.92 2.84
CA LYS A 46 1.99 -25.45 1.46
C LYS A 46 0.96 -24.41 1.02
N ALA A 47 -0.33 -24.69 1.18
CA ALA A 47 -1.39 -23.74 0.86
C ALA A 47 -1.26 -22.42 1.63
N SER A 48 -0.85 -22.47 2.90
CA SER A 48 -0.61 -21.26 3.71
C SER A 48 0.60 -20.46 3.21
N LEU A 49 1.63 -21.14 2.72
CA LEU A 49 2.82 -20.52 2.14
C LEU A 49 2.49 -19.85 0.79
N ASP A 50 1.74 -20.54 -0.07
CA ASP A 50 1.30 -20.00 -1.35
C ASP A 50 0.43 -18.76 -1.15
N HIS A 51 -0.52 -18.82 -0.21
CA HIS A 51 -1.35 -17.66 0.12
C HIS A 51 -0.54 -16.48 0.69
N LEU A 52 0.48 -16.75 1.53
CA LEU A 52 1.38 -15.70 1.99
C LEU A 52 2.16 -15.08 0.83
N ARG A 53 2.65 -15.90 -0.11
CA ARG A 53 3.39 -15.44 -1.28
C ARG A 53 2.53 -14.52 -2.16
N GLU A 54 1.29 -14.92 -2.44
CA GLU A 54 0.33 -14.10 -3.18
C GLU A 54 0.10 -12.75 -2.49
N ASN A 55 -0.13 -12.76 -1.17
CA ASN A 55 -0.36 -11.54 -0.42
C ASN A 55 0.87 -10.62 -0.37
N VAL A 56 2.09 -11.19 -0.32
CA VAL A 56 3.33 -10.40 -0.40
C VAL A 56 3.49 -9.78 -1.78
N GLN A 57 3.19 -10.52 -2.84
CA GLN A 57 3.26 -10.05 -4.22
C GLN A 57 2.20 -8.98 -4.53
N SER A 58 1.06 -8.99 -3.82
CA SER A 58 0.02 -7.97 -4.00
C SER A 58 0.35 -6.65 -3.29
N ILE A 59 1.34 -6.60 -2.39
CA ILE A 59 1.77 -5.33 -1.77
C ILE A 59 2.37 -4.45 -2.86
N GLY A 60 1.68 -3.34 -3.15
CA GLY A 60 2.18 -2.30 -4.03
C GLY A 60 3.56 -1.82 -3.55
N ASP A 61 4.51 -1.74 -4.48
CA ASP A 61 5.87 -1.23 -4.24
C ASP A 61 6.77 -2.11 -3.37
N ILE A 62 6.38 -3.35 -3.02
CA ILE A 62 7.21 -4.33 -2.29
C ILE A 62 8.55 -4.61 -2.99
N GLY A 63 8.59 -4.51 -4.31
CA GLY A 63 9.77 -4.72 -5.14
C GLY A 63 10.56 -3.46 -5.46
N ARG A 64 10.11 -2.28 -5.03
CA ARG A 64 10.84 -1.03 -5.27
C ARG A 64 11.95 -0.88 -4.25
N THR A 65 13.12 -0.48 -4.72
CA THR A 65 14.21 -0.10 -3.80
C THR A 65 13.84 1.19 -3.07
N LEU A 66 14.47 1.41 -1.92
CA LEU A 66 14.32 2.66 -1.17
C LEU A 66 14.67 3.87 -2.04
N GLU A 67 15.68 3.74 -2.92
CA GLU A 67 16.07 4.77 -3.88
C GLU A 67 14.95 5.10 -4.89
N GLN A 68 14.30 4.08 -5.45
CA GLN A 68 13.17 4.28 -6.37
C GLN A 68 11.96 4.93 -5.69
N GLN A 69 11.71 4.57 -4.43
CA GLN A 69 10.66 5.20 -3.64
C GLN A 69 11.01 6.67 -3.35
N GLN A 70 12.26 6.96 -2.99
CA GLN A 70 12.74 8.32 -2.76
C GLN A 70 12.65 9.19 -4.02
N GLN A 71 13.10 8.67 -5.17
CA GLN A 71 12.98 9.38 -6.44
C GLN A 71 11.52 9.71 -6.78
N LYS A 72 10.59 8.81 -6.45
CA LYS A 72 9.17 9.08 -6.64
C LYS A 72 8.64 10.16 -5.71
N ILE A 73 9.12 10.20 -4.46
CA ILE A 73 8.78 11.26 -3.49
C ILE A 73 9.25 12.61 -4.02
N ASP A 74 10.49 12.70 -4.49
CA ASP A 74 11.08 13.96 -4.98
C ASP A 74 10.30 14.49 -6.21
N ASP A 75 9.93 13.61 -7.14
CA ASP A 75 9.09 13.94 -8.29
C ASP A 75 7.69 14.46 -7.85
N LEU A 76 7.05 13.78 -6.90
CA LEU A 76 5.76 14.21 -6.37
C LEU A 76 5.84 15.57 -5.66
N GLN A 77 6.89 15.81 -4.88
CA GLN A 77 7.13 17.09 -4.22
C GLN A 77 7.28 18.22 -5.24
N ARG A 78 8.07 18.00 -6.30
CA ARG A 78 8.22 18.97 -7.39
C ARG A 78 6.88 19.26 -8.07
N GLN A 79 6.05 18.25 -8.32
CA GLN A 79 4.73 18.44 -8.91
C GLN A 79 3.80 19.25 -8.01
N ILE A 80 3.83 19.01 -6.69
CA ILE A 80 3.08 19.80 -5.71
C ILE A 80 3.52 21.26 -5.75
N GLU A 81 4.82 21.53 -5.76
CA GLU A 81 5.35 22.88 -5.82
C GLU A 81 4.89 23.63 -7.08
N ILE A 82 4.97 22.97 -8.24
CA ILE A 82 4.48 23.53 -9.51
C ILE A 82 2.98 23.84 -9.42
N LYS A 83 2.17 22.90 -8.92
CA LYS A 83 0.72 23.10 -8.75
C LYS A 83 0.42 24.26 -7.80
N ASN A 84 1.14 24.37 -6.69
CA ASN A 84 0.98 25.47 -5.74
C ASN A 84 1.35 26.82 -6.35
N ASN A 85 2.40 26.88 -7.18
CA ASN A 85 2.77 28.09 -7.91
C ASN A 85 1.67 28.50 -8.91
N PHE A 86 1.09 27.54 -9.63
CA PHE A 86 -0.04 27.84 -10.52
C PHE A 86 -1.26 28.36 -9.76
N ILE A 87 -1.62 27.73 -8.64
CA ILE A 87 -2.74 28.18 -7.80
C ILE A 87 -2.48 29.59 -7.27
N ARG A 88 -1.25 29.90 -6.87
CA ARG A 88 -0.89 31.24 -6.39
C ARG A 88 -1.06 32.29 -7.48
N LYS A 89 -0.49 32.05 -8.67
CA LYS A 89 -0.65 32.95 -9.81
C LYS A 89 -2.11 33.19 -10.16
N PHE A 90 -2.91 32.11 -10.18
CA PHE A 90 -4.34 32.22 -10.46
C PHE A 90 -5.10 33.05 -9.41
N LYS A 91 -4.70 32.99 -8.13
CA LYS A 91 -5.26 33.85 -7.08
C LYS A 91 -4.85 35.31 -7.25
N GLU A 92 -3.58 35.56 -7.56
CA GLU A 92 -3.05 36.91 -7.81
C GLU A 92 -3.76 37.57 -9.03
N ASP A 93 -4.02 36.80 -10.09
CA ASP A 93 -4.78 37.26 -11.27
C ASP A 93 -6.25 37.61 -10.92
N LEU A 94 -6.87 36.84 -10.04
CA LEU A 94 -8.22 37.10 -9.54
C LEU A 94 -8.29 38.35 -8.63
N GLU A 95 -7.27 38.57 -7.81
CA GLU A 95 -7.20 39.70 -6.88
C GLU A 95 -6.76 41.01 -7.57
N SER A 96 -6.07 40.93 -8.71
CA SER A 96 -5.62 42.09 -9.50
C SER A 96 -6.62 42.55 -10.58
N SER A 97 -7.76 41.87 -10.70
CA SER A 97 -8.87 42.33 -11.55
C SER A 97 -9.64 43.45 -10.83
N ASP A 98 -9.25 44.71 -11.07
CA ASP A 98 -9.96 45.90 -10.57
C ASP A 98 -11.44 45.91 -10.99
N PRO A 99 -12.36 46.43 -10.14
CA PRO A 99 -13.75 46.63 -10.53
C PRO A 99 -13.84 47.64 -11.67
N VAL A 100 -14.57 47.28 -12.72
CA VAL A 100 -14.88 48.14 -13.88
C VAL A 100 -15.39 49.49 -13.36
N PRO A 101 -14.79 50.63 -13.75
CA PRO A 101 -15.30 51.93 -13.34
C PRO A 101 -16.70 52.11 -13.93
N GLU A 102 -17.68 52.24 -13.04
CA GLU A 102 -19.05 52.60 -13.38
C GLU A 102 -19.01 53.96 -14.08
N SER A 103 -19.07 53.93 -15.42
CA SER A 103 -19.09 55.12 -16.24
C SER A 103 -20.31 55.95 -15.85
N MET A 104 -20.05 57.17 -15.35
CA MET A 104 -21.03 58.22 -15.13
C MET A 104 -21.89 58.41 -16.38
N GLU A 105 -23.15 57.97 -16.34
CA GLU A 105 -24.19 58.49 -17.21
C GLU A 105 -24.71 59.80 -16.61
N THR A 106 -24.35 60.91 -17.26
CA THR A 106 -24.97 62.24 -17.09
C THR A 106 -26.30 62.32 -17.82
#